data_AF-A0A959PJ06-F1
#
_entry.id   AF-A0A959PJ06-F1
#
_cell.length_a   1.000
_cell.length_b   1.000
_cell.length_c   1.000
_cell.angle_alpha   90.00
_cell.angle_beta   90.00
_cell.angle_gamma   90.00
#
_symmetry.space_group_name_H-M   'P 1'
#
loop_
_entity.id
_entity.type
_entity.pdbx_description
1 polymer ?
#
loop_
_entity_poly.entity_id
_entity_poly.type
_entity_poly.pdbx_seq_one_letter_code
_entity_poly.pdbx_strand_id
1 'polypeptide(L)'
;MQKLLDQNAQIVKTMAAMLDQLAMNTKQWYTPDEALKVLGYSPTPNARRRLKYLRDKNFLTSFGSQSPYTYDAQQVKKVADLIRSGELHVPLRT
;
A
#
# COMPACT_ATOMS: atom_id res chain seq x y z
N MET A 1 28.01 -26.40 23.35
CA MET A 1 27.06 -25.42 23.94
C MET A 1 27.11 -24.05 23.26
N GLN A 2 28.28 -23.48 22.94
CA GLN A 2 28.38 -22.14 22.32
C GLN A 2 27.63 -21.98 20.99
N LYS A 3 27.71 -22.97 20.07
CA LYS A 3 27.00 -22.95 18.77
C LYS A 3 25.47 -22.87 18.88
N LEU A 4 24.91 -23.43 19.95
CA LEU A 4 23.45 -23.49 20.14
C LEU A 4 22.91 -22.13 20.62
N LEU A 5 23.67 -21.43 21.47
CA LEU A 5 23.38 -20.05 21.88
C LEU A 5 23.48 -19.08 20.70
N ASP A 6 24.45 -19.29 19.82
CA ASP A 6 24.64 -18.48 18.60
C ASP A 6 23.47 -18.63 17.61
N GLN A 7 23.02 -19.88 17.39
CA GLN A 7 21.82 -20.15 16.59
C GLN A 7 20.56 -19.51 17.19
N ASN A 8 20.37 -19.59 18.50
CA ASN A 8 19.22 -18.96 19.16
C ASN A 8 19.25 -17.44 19.03
N ALA A 9 20.42 -16.81 19.13
CA ALA A 9 20.57 -15.37 18.91
C ALA A 9 20.27 -14.98 17.46
N GLN A 10 20.67 -15.80 16.49
CA GLN A 10 20.36 -15.59 15.08
C GLN A 10 18.85 -15.67 14.81
N ILE A 11 18.18 -16.68 15.37
CA ILE A 11 16.72 -16.90 15.25
C ILE A 11 15.94 -15.72 15.83
N VAL A 12 16.33 -15.22 17.00
CA VAL A 12 15.67 -14.07 17.63
C VAL A 12 15.83 -12.81 16.78
N LYS A 13 17.01 -12.59 16.17
CA LYS A 13 17.23 -11.45 15.27
C LYS A 13 16.39 -11.55 13.99
N THR A 14 16.31 -12.71 13.36
CA THR A 14 15.47 -12.88 12.16
C THR A 14 13.99 -12.73 12.50
N MET A 15 13.54 -13.25 13.64
CA MET A 15 12.15 -13.15 14.07
C MET A 15 11.76 -11.71 14.42
N ALA A 16 12.67 -10.94 15.04
CA ALA A 16 12.49 -9.51 15.24
C ALA A 16 12.38 -8.74 13.92
N ALA A 17 13.27 -9.03 12.95
CA ALA A 17 13.21 -8.39 11.63
C ALA A 17 11.91 -8.72 10.87
N MET A 18 11.40 -9.95 10.99
CA MET A 18 10.11 -10.34 10.41
C MET A 18 8.94 -9.63 11.10
N LEU A 19 8.96 -9.51 12.43
CA LEU A 19 7.95 -8.79 13.19
C LEU A 19 7.95 -7.29 12.88
N ASP A 20 9.13 -6.67 12.70
CA ASP A 20 9.25 -5.28 12.25
C ASP A 20 8.69 -5.09 10.83
N GLN A 21 8.98 -6.03 9.91
CA GLN A 21 8.40 -6.02 8.56
C GLN A 21 6.87 -6.16 8.59
N LEU A 22 6.33 -6.99 9.48
CA LEU A 22 4.89 -7.14 9.70
C LEU A 22 4.26 -5.89 10.33
N ALA A 23 4.92 -5.29 11.31
CA ALA A 23 4.47 -4.08 11.99
C ALA A 23 4.43 -2.87 11.05
N MET A 24 5.39 -2.74 10.12
CA MET A 24 5.39 -1.71 9.08
C MET A 24 4.22 -1.84 8.07
N ASN A 25 3.51 -2.96 8.08
CA ASN A 25 2.41 -3.27 7.16
C ASN A 25 1.02 -3.17 7.83
N THR A 26 0.94 -2.71 9.08
CA THR A 26 -0.27 -2.76 9.93
C THR A 26 -1.40 -1.81 9.51
N LYS A 27 -1.13 -0.80 8.70
CA LYS A 27 -2.21 -0.01 8.11
C LYS A 27 -2.77 -0.78 6.93
N GLN A 28 -3.75 -1.64 7.17
CA GLN A 28 -4.36 -2.48 6.15
C GLN A 28 -5.19 -1.68 5.13
N TRP A 29 -5.67 -0.48 5.49
CA TRP A 29 -6.64 0.28 4.70
C TRP A 29 -6.26 1.77 4.64
N TYR A 30 -6.39 2.37 3.45
CA TYR A 30 -6.27 3.80 3.24
C TYR A 30 -7.61 4.42 2.89
N THR A 31 -7.87 5.61 3.42
CA THR A 31 -8.94 6.48 2.91
C THR A 31 -8.60 6.99 1.50
N PRO A 32 -9.55 7.55 0.73
CA PRO A 32 -9.26 8.05 -0.62
C PRO A 32 -8.16 9.12 -0.63
N ASP A 33 -8.19 10.04 0.34
CA ASP A 33 -7.23 11.14 0.40
C ASP A 33 -5.82 10.64 0.77
N GLU A 34 -5.74 9.64 1.66
CA GLU A 34 -4.48 8.97 1.99
C GLU A 34 -3.94 8.16 0.81
N ALA A 35 -4.81 7.43 0.11
CA ALA A 35 -4.42 6.67 -1.06
C ALA A 35 -3.84 7.60 -2.14
N LEU A 36 -4.47 8.75 -2.38
CA LEU A 36 -3.95 9.76 -3.30
C LEU A 36 -2.59 10.29 -2.87
N LYS A 37 -2.40 10.56 -1.57
CA LYS A 37 -1.13 11.02 -1.03
C LYS A 37 -0.02 9.99 -1.26
N VAL A 38 -0.29 8.70 -1.06
CA VAL A 38 0.66 7.61 -1.30
C VAL A 38 1.00 7.48 -2.79
N LEU A 39 0.00 7.64 -3.67
CA LEU A 39 0.18 7.65 -5.13
C LEU A 39 0.91 8.91 -5.65
N GLY A 40 1.21 9.88 -4.79
CA GLY A 40 1.89 11.13 -5.17
C GLY A 40 0.96 12.19 -5.77
N TYR A 41 -0.35 12.09 -5.54
CA TYR A 41 -1.34 13.05 -6.03
C TYR A 41 -1.90 13.93 -4.90
N SER A 42 -2.22 15.18 -5.23
CA SER A 42 -2.97 16.05 -4.33
C SER A 42 -4.42 15.57 -4.15
N PRO A 43 -4.97 15.55 -2.93
CA PRO A 43 -6.34 15.11 -2.64
C PRO A 43 -7.36 16.14 -3.18
N THR A 44 -7.57 16.09 -4.48
CA THR A 44 -8.52 16.96 -5.20
C THR A 44 -9.71 16.13 -5.70
N PRO A 45 -10.87 16.75 -5.96
CA PRO A 45 -12.03 16.05 -6.54
C PRO A 45 -11.69 15.33 -7.85
N ASN A 46 -10.82 15.91 -8.67
CA ASN A 46 -10.34 15.30 -9.92
C ASN A 46 -9.43 14.10 -9.67
N ALA A 47 -8.57 14.16 -8.64
CA ALA A 47 -7.72 13.03 -8.28
C ALA A 47 -8.53 11.82 -7.81
N ARG A 48 -9.69 12.01 -7.16
CA ARG A 48 -10.60 10.89 -6.81
C ARG A 48 -11.10 10.13 -8.04
N ARG A 49 -11.20 10.76 -9.21
CA ARG A 49 -11.53 10.06 -10.48
C ARG A 49 -10.43 9.08 -10.89
N ARG A 50 -9.16 9.34 -10.53
CA ARG A 50 -8.04 8.41 -10.76
C ARG A 50 -8.19 7.13 -9.92
N LEU A 51 -8.60 7.26 -8.66
CA LEU A 51 -8.89 6.10 -7.82
C LEU A 51 -10.03 5.26 -8.41
N LYS A 52 -11.07 5.91 -8.93
CA LYS A 52 -12.13 5.22 -9.66
C LYS A 52 -11.59 4.46 -10.87
N TYR A 53 -10.76 5.10 -11.71
CA TYR A 53 -10.13 4.43 -12.85
C TYR A 53 -9.30 3.21 -12.43
N LEU A 54 -8.48 3.35 -11.38
CA LEU A 54 -7.65 2.27 -10.86
C LEU A 54 -8.50 1.10 -10.34
N ARG A 55 -9.63 1.40 -9.69
CA ARG A 55 -10.60 0.39 -9.27
C ARG A 55 -11.28 -0.28 -10.46
N ASP A 56 -11.74 0.50 -11.43
CA ASP A 56 -12.41 -0.02 -12.64
C ASP A 56 -11.46 -0.89 -13.49
N LYS A 57 -10.14 -0.70 -13.34
CA LYS A 57 -9.09 -1.52 -13.95
C LYS A 57 -8.60 -2.67 -13.05
N ASN A 58 -9.25 -2.94 -11.93
CA ASN A 58 -8.90 -3.96 -10.94
C ASN A 58 -7.49 -3.82 -10.31
N PHE A 59 -6.91 -2.61 -10.32
CA PHE A 59 -5.67 -2.33 -9.60
C PHE A 59 -5.91 -2.07 -8.11
N LEU A 60 -7.09 -1.55 -7.76
CA LEU A 60 -7.48 -1.25 -6.38
C LEU A 60 -8.81 -1.92 -6.05
N THR A 61 -8.87 -2.55 -4.88
CA THR A 61 -10.08 -3.06 -4.27
C THR A 61 -10.60 -1.99 -3.32
N SER A 62 -11.83 -1.54 -3.56
CA SER A 62 -12.54 -0.69 -2.60
C SER A 62 -13.31 -1.55 -1.62
N PHE A 63 -13.30 -1.13 -0.37
CA PHE A 63 -14.11 -1.74 0.68
C PHE A 63 -15.03 -0.69 1.32
N GLY A 64 -16.11 -1.17 1.91
CA GLY A 64 -17.18 -0.35 2.48
C GLY A 64 -18.32 -0.08 1.49
N SER A 65 -19.55 -0.08 2.01
CA SER A 65 -20.78 0.07 1.24
C SER A 65 -21.18 1.53 1.00
N GLN A 66 -20.60 2.47 1.77
CA GLN A 66 -20.89 3.90 1.70
C GLN A 66 -19.61 4.70 1.40
N SER A 67 -19.75 5.69 0.52
CA SER A 67 -18.69 6.65 0.20
C SER A 67 -18.38 7.51 1.43
N PRO A 68 -17.09 7.74 1.78
CA PRO A 68 -15.89 7.40 1.01
C PRO A 68 -15.41 5.95 1.18
N TYR A 69 -15.11 5.30 0.05
CA TYR A 69 -14.51 3.98 0.00
C TYR A 69 -13.13 3.97 0.66
N THR A 70 -12.77 2.87 1.30
CA THR A 70 -11.40 2.58 1.74
C THR A 70 -10.73 1.63 0.75
N TYR A 71 -9.41 1.70 0.66
CA TYR A 71 -8.62 0.93 -0.29
C TYR A 71 -7.58 0.08 0.44
N ASP A 72 -7.29 -1.09 -0.11
CA ASP A 72 -6.21 -1.94 0.40
C ASP A 72 -4.86 -1.20 0.34
N ALA A 73 -4.19 -1.10 1.48
CA ALA A 73 -2.95 -0.34 1.57
C ALA A 73 -1.79 -0.97 0.79
N GLN A 74 -1.74 -2.31 0.68
CA GLN A 74 -0.71 -2.98 -0.10
C GLN A 74 -0.91 -2.74 -1.60
N GLN A 75 -2.15 -2.81 -2.06
CA GLN A 75 -2.46 -2.50 -3.47
C GLN A 75 -2.15 -1.05 -3.80
N VAL A 76 -2.52 -0.10 -2.94
CA VAL A 76 -2.19 1.32 -3.15
C VAL A 76 -0.68 1.54 -3.22
N LYS A 77 0.11 0.93 -2.32
CA LYS A 77 1.58 1.00 -2.36
C LYS A 77 2.13 0.40 -3.65
N LYS A 78 1.68 -0.80 -4.04
CA LYS A 78 2.12 -1.47 -5.27
C LYS A 78 1.81 -0.62 -6.50
N VAL A 79 0.61 -0.04 -6.57
CA VAL A 79 0.22 0.87 -7.65
C VAL A 79 1.08 2.13 -7.64
N ALA A 80 1.39 2.70 -6.47
CA ALA A 80 2.29 3.84 -6.37
C ALA A 80 3.68 3.51 -6.92
N ASP A 81 4.21 2.32 -6.62
CA ASP A 81 5.50 1.88 -7.14
C ASP A 81 5.46 1.66 -8.66
N LEU A 82 4.38 1.08 -9.20
CA LEU A 82 4.19 0.94 -10.66
C LEU A 82 4.06 2.29 -11.39
N ILE A 83 3.46 3.29 -10.76
CA ILE A 83 3.39 4.65 -11.30
C ILE A 83 4.76 5.30 -11.27
N ARG A 84 5.53 5.11 -10.19
CA ARG A 84 6.90 5.64 -10.05
C ARG A 84 7.87 4.97 -11.03
N SER A 85 7.73 3.68 -11.30
CA SER A 85 8.53 2.96 -12.29
C SER A 85 8.15 3.28 -13.74
N GLY A 86 7.01 3.92 -13.96
CA GLY A 86 6.50 4.27 -15.29
C GLY A 86 5.77 3.12 -16.00
N GLU A 87 5.63 1.95 -15.38
CA GLU A 87 4.90 0.80 -15.92
C GLU A 87 3.39 1.03 -15.96
N LEU A 88 2.87 1.88 -15.06
CA LEU A 88 1.44 2.22 -15.00
C LEU A 88 1.19 3.70 -15.27
N HIS A 89 0.60 4.00 -16.42
CA HIS A 89 0.14 5.34 -16.74
C HIS A 89 -1.32 5.54 -16.31
N VAL A 90 -1.54 6.43 -15.34
CA VAL A 90 -2.90 6.81 -14.90
C VAL A 90 -3.30 8.09 -15.61
N PRO A 91 -4.23 8.04 -16.59
CA PRO A 91 -4.57 9.20 -17.39
C PRO A 91 -5.22 10.29 -16.54
N LEU A 92 -4.75 11.52 -16.72
CA LEU A 92 -5.47 12.74 -16.38
C LEU A 92 -6.58 12.89 -17.42
N ARG A 93 -7.75 12.26 -17.22
CA ARG A 93 -8.92 12.70 -17.99
C ARG A 93 -9.30 14.10 -17.49
N THR A 94 -8.96 15.10 -18.30
CA THR A 94 -9.50 16.46 -18.29
C THR A 94 -11.03 16.41 -18.25
#